data_AF-A0A351IUT1-F1
#
_entry.id   AF-A0A351IUT1-F1
#
_cell.length_a   1.000
_cell.length_b   1.000
_cell.length_c   1.000
_cell.angle_alpha   90.00
_cell.angle_beta   90.00
_cell.angle_gamma   90.00
#
_symmetry.space_group_name_H-M   'P 1'
#
loop_
_entity.id
_entity.type
_entity.pdbx_description
1 polymer ?
#
loop_
_entity_poly.entity_id
_entity_poly.type
_entity_poly.pdbx_seq_one_letter_code
_entity_poly.pdbx_strand_id
1 'polypeptide(L)'
;FLESMWSVVEPAIDFVLDLQTPRGEILWARHEDGTPWSFALLTGSASICHSLRCAVAVAEEMGHERPDWELSLGHLAHVVRTRPEGAFTPKDRWAMDWYYPVLGGAITGADARRHLADRRHEFVMEGRGVRCVSDKDWATAAETSECAIAHQLAGDHQIAMDLLATTTPMRRDDGRYLTGIVYPDLVTFPDNECSTYTAAAVVLASDALSSSSPASGIFVDHSTLPDIINVEPLVHETD
;
A
#
# COMPACT_ATOMS: atom_id res chain seq x y z
N PHE A 1 -21.01 -7.54 -13.91
CA PHE A 1 -19.55 -7.61 -13.75
C PHE A 1 -19.18 -8.35 -12.46
N LEU A 2 -19.65 -7.90 -11.29
CA LEU A 2 -19.37 -8.59 -10.02
C LEU A 2 -19.85 -10.04 -10.03
N GLU A 3 -21.08 -10.31 -10.48
CA GLU A 3 -21.60 -11.67 -10.70
C GLU A 3 -20.66 -12.59 -11.48
N SER A 4 -20.05 -12.10 -12.56
CA SER A 4 -19.12 -12.90 -13.38
C SER A 4 -17.72 -13.02 -12.79
N MET A 5 -17.33 -12.10 -11.90
CA MET A 5 -16.00 -12.08 -11.27
C MET A 5 -15.97 -12.77 -9.91
N TRP A 6 -17.14 -13.02 -9.30
CA TRP A 6 -17.21 -13.65 -7.98
C TRP A 6 -16.46 -14.98 -7.92
N SER A 7 -16.63 -15.83 -8.94
CA SER A 7 -15.93 -17.11 -9.06
C SER A 7 -14.41 -17.01 -9.21
N VAL A 8 -13.86 -15.79 -9.30
CA VAL A 8 -12.43 -15.48 -9.30
C VAL A 8 -12.03 -14.82 -7.99
N VAL A 9 -12.81 -13.84 -7.52
CA VAL A 9 -12.52 -13.09 -6.29
C VAL A 9 -12.51 -14.00 -5.08
N GLU A 10 -13.56 -14.80 -4.90
CA GLU A 10 -13.70 -15.68 -3.74
C GLU A 10 -12.51 -16.65 -3.57
N PRO A 11 -12.18 -17.52 -4.55
CA PRO A 11 -11.05 -18.43 -4.39
C PRO A 11 -9.69 -17.72 -4.31
N ALA A 12 -9.55 -16.51 -4.88
CA ALA A 12 -8.32 -15.73 -4.76
C ALA A 12 -8.12 -15.17 -3.34
N ILE A 13 -9.20 -14.69 -2.71
CA ILE A 13 -9.16 -14.22 -1.33
C ILE A 13 -8.90 -15.39 -0.39
N ASP A 14 -9.60 -16.51 -0.57
CA ASP A 14 -9.40 -17.71 0.26
C ASP A 14 -7.94 -18.22 0.16
N PHE A 15 -7.37 -18.25 -1.04
CA PHE A 15 -5.96 -18.61 -1.23
C PHE A 15 -4.98 -17.70 -0.46
N VAL A 16 -5.27 -16.41 -0.39
CA VAL A 16 -4.47 -15.43 0.37
C VAL A 16 -4.69 -15.60 1.87
N LEU A 17 -5.91 -15.86 2.32
CA LEU A 17 -6.24 -16.07 3.73
C LEU A 17 -5.70 -17.39 4.27
N ASP A 18 -5.50 -18.41 3.43
CA ASP A 18 -4.78 -19.64 3.78
C ASP A 18 -3.31 -19.39 4.18
N LEU A 19 -2.76 -18.20 3.93
CA LEU A 19 -1.43 -17.77 4.33
C LEU A 19 -1.43 -16.90 5.59
N GLN A 20 -2.60 -16.63 6.18
CA GLN A 20 -2.69 -15.85 7.41
C GLN A 20 -2.16 -16.66 8.60
N THR A 21 -1.27 -16.06 9.38
CA THR A 21 -0.75 -16.69 10.60
C THR A 21 -1.77 -16.58 11.73
N PRO A 22 -1.65 -17.40 12.80
CA PRO A 22 -2.50 -17.23 13.99
C PRO A 22 -2.42 -15.85 14.62
N ARG A 23 -1.33 -15.10 14.40
CA ARG A 23 -1.16 -13.74 14.90
C ARG A 23 -1.94 -12.73 14.04
N GLY A 24 -1.99 -12.92 12.72
CA GLY A 24 -2.83 -12.15 11.81
C GLY A 24 -2.13 -11.63 10.56
N GLU A 25 -0.80 -11.55 10.51
CA GLU A 25 -0.06 -11.23 9.29
C GLU A 25 -0.23 -12.31 8.21
N ILE A 26 -0.05 -11.93 6.95
CA ILE A 26 -0.13 -12.86 5.82
C ILE A 26 1.27 -13.13 5.28
N LEU A 27 1.64 -14.41 5.22
CA LEU A 27 2.92 -14.85 4.69
C LEU A 27 3.05 -14.45 3.22
N TRP A 28 4.25 -13.99 2.85
CA TRP A 28 4.46 -13.23 1.60
C TRP A 28 4.09 -14.01 0.33
N ALA A 29 4.38 -15.31 0.31
CA ALA A 29 4.20 -16.13 -0.88
C ALA A 29 4.14 -17.61 -0.53
N ARG A 30 3.85 -18.43 -1.54
CA ARG A 30 4.12 -19.87 -1.53
C ARG A 30 5.34 -20.16 -2.40
N HIS A 31 6.06 -21.23 -2.05
CA HIS A 31 7.02 -21.87 -2.93
C HIS A 31 6.30 -22.56 -4.09
N GLU A 32 7.05 -22.98 -5.11
CA GLU A 32 6.51 -23.68 -6.29
C GLU A 32 5.79 -24.98 -5.93
N ASP A 33 6.16 -25.61 -4.81
CA ASP A 33 5.52 -26.82 -4.28
C ASP A 33 4.25 -26.54 -3.43
N GLY A 34 3.85 -25.28 -3.31
CA GLY A 34 2.68 -24.84 -2.55
C GLY A 34 2.93 -24.60 -1.05
N THR A 35 4.13 -24.89 -0.54
CA THR A 35 4.46 -24.61 0.87
C THR A 35 4.56 -23.10 1.13
N PRO A 36 4.05 -22.58 2.25
CA PRO A 36 4.13 -21.15 2.55
C PRO A 36 5.56 -20.71 2.87
N TRP A 37 5.89 -19.48 2.51
CA TRP A 37 7.13 -18.83 2.97
C TRP A 37 7.09 -18.62 4.48
N SER A 38 8.25 -18.53 5.11
CA SER A 38 8.35 -18.41 6.57
C SER A 38 8.19 -16.99 7.12
N PHE A 39 7.89 -16.00 6.27
CA PHE A 39 7.83 -14.60 6.68
C PHE A 39 6.75 -13.80 5.97
N ALA A 40 6.31 -12.73 6.63
CA ALA A 40 5.41 -11.71 6.09
C ALA A 40 6.16 -10.39 5.82
N LEU A 41 5.59 -9.57 4.95
CA LEU A 41 6.04 -8.20 4.67
C LEU A 41 4.97 -7.21 5.12
N LEU A 42 5.39 -6.15 5.82
CA LEU A 42 4.49 -5.09 6.29
C LEU A 42 3.80 -4.40 5.11
N THR A 43 4.57 -3.97 4.11
CA THR A 43 4.05 -3.40 2.85
C THR A 43 2.99 -4.30 2.19
N GLY A 44 3.29 -5.60 2.05
CA GLY A 44 2.38 -6.57 1.45
C GLY A 44 1.10 -6.74 2.26
N SER A 45 1.22 -6.89 3.57
CA SER A 45 0.10 -7.01 4.50
C SER A 45 -0.80 -5.77 4.48
N ALA A 46 -0.20 -4.57 4.42
CA ALA A 46 -0.96 -3.33 4.31
C ALA A 46 -1.74 -3.23 2.98
N SER A 47 -1.15 -3.67 1.87
CA SER A 47 -1.86 -3.77 0.58
C SER A 47 -3.04 -4.75 0.66
N ILE A 48 -2.85 -5.89 1.33
CA ILE A 48 -3.91 -6.89 1.52
C ILE A 48 -5.05 -6.35 2.41
N CYS A 49 -4.79 -5.49 3.39
CA CYS A 49 -5.86 -4.81 4.13
C CYS A 49 -6.84 -4.09 3.18
N HIS A 50 -6.33 -3.31 2.23
CA HIS A 50 -7.18 -2.63 1.25
C HIS A 50 -7.92 -3.63 0.35
N SER A 51 -7.22 -4.65 -0.15
CA SER A 51 -7.82 -5.69 -0.99
C SER A 51 -8.94 -6.45 -0.27
N LEU A 52 -8.77 -6.80 1.00
CA LEU A 52 -9.78 -7.49 1.80
C LEU A 52 -11.00 -6.60 2.06
N ARG A 53 -10.81 -5.30 2.33
CA ARG A 53 -11.95 -4.36 2.43
C ARG A 53 -12.76 -4.30 1.14
N CYS A 54 -12.08 -4.25 0.00
CA CYS A 54 -12.73 -4.32 -1.31
C CYS A 54 -13.45 -5.65 -1.53
N ALA A 55 -12.87 -6.78 -1.11
CA ALA A 55 -13.50 -8.08 -1.22
C ALA A 55 -14.75 -8.22 -0.35
N VAL A 56 -14.73 -7.73 0.88
CA VAL A 56 -15.90 -7.68 1.77
C VAL A 56 -16.99 -6.80 1.14
N ALA A 57 -16.66 -5.61 0.63
CA ALA A 57 -17.62 -4.76 -0.06
C ALA A 57 -18.27 -5.45 -1.27
N VAL A 58 -17.48 -6.20 -2.05
CA VAL A 58 -17.99 -6.99 -3.18
C VAL A 58 -18.90 -8.13 -2.70
N ALA A 59 -18.55 -8.81 -1.60
CA ALA A 59 -19.36 -9.87 -1.02
C ALA A 59 -20.72 -9.34 -0.54
N GLU A 60 -20.73 -8.20 0.17
CA GLU A 60 -21.93 -7.52 0.64
C GLU A 60 -22.86 -7.13 -0.53
N GLU A 61 -22.32 -6.49 -1.57
CA GLU A 61 -23.08 -6.10 -2.76
C GLU A 61 -23.69 -7.31 -3.49
N MET A 62 -22.99 -8.45 -3.45
CA MET A 62 -23.43 -9.72 -4.05
C MET A 62 -24.38 -10.53 -3.14
N GLY A 63 -24.62 -10.09 -1.90
CA GLY A 63 -25.43 -10.81 -0.92
C GLY A 63 -24.77 -12.07 -0.35
N HIS A 64 -23.44 -12.13 -0.33
CA HIS A 64 -22.65 -13.21 0.27
C HIS A 64 -22.13 -12.79 1.65
N GLU A 65 -22.49 -13.56 2.68
CA GLU A 65 -21.95 -13.37 4.02
C GLU A 65 -20.51 -13.94 4.11
N ARG A 66 -19.56 -13.10 4.51
CA ARG A 66 -18.13 -13.44 4.70
C ARG A 66 -17.57 -12.91 6.03
N PRO A 67 -18.14 -13.30 7.19
CA PRO A 67 -17.67 -12.86 8.50
C PRO A 67 -16.24 -13.33 8.81
N ASP A 68 -15.80 -14.42 8.18
CA ASP A 68 -14.43 -14.90 8.21
C ASP A 68 -13.45 -13.90 7.58
N TRP A 69 -13.79 -13.30 6.43
CA TRP A 69 -12.96 -12.28 5.79
C TRP A 69 -12.88 -10.99 6.63
N GLU A 70 -14.00 -10.57 7.23
CA GLU A 70 -14.04 -9.40 8.14
C GLU A 70 -13.14 -9.61 9.36
N LEU A 71 -13.20 -10.80 9.97
CA LEU A 71 -12.36 -11.15 11.12
C LEU A 71 -10.87 -11.21 10.74
N SER A 72 -10.55 -11.86 9.61
CA SER A 72 -9.20 -11.91 9.06
C SER A 72 -8.64 -10.51 8.79
N LEU A 73 -9.43 -9.62 8.22
CA LEU A 73 -9.06 -8.21 8.02
C LEU A 73 -8.80 -7.49 9.36
N GLY A 74 -9.65 -7.70 10.37
CA GLY A 74 -9.48 -7.14 11.71
C GLY A 74 -8.13 -7.53 12.33
N HIS A 75 -7.79 -8.83 12.29
CA HIS A 75 -6.50 -9.33 12.77
C HIS A 75 -5.32 -8.77 11.97
N LEU A 76 -5.40 -8.77 10.64
CA LEU A 76 -4.34 -8.25 9.78
C LEU A 76 -4.06 -6.78 10.06
N ALA A 77 -5.12 -5.96 10.13
CA ALA A 77 -4.99 -4.54 10.42
C ALA A 77 -4.45 -4.28 11.83
N HIS A 78 -4.85 -5.09 12.83
CA HIS A 78 -4.28 -5.03 14.16
C HIS A 78 -2.75 -5.23 14.12
N VAL A 79 -2.27 -6.30 13.47
CA VAL A 79 -0.83 -6.60 13.37
C VAL A 79 -0.08 -5.50 12.60
N VAL A 80 -0.65 -4.96 11.52
CA VAL A 80 -0.06 -3.83 10.77
C VAL A 80 0.08 -2.57 11.64
N ARG A 81 -0.91 -2.28 12.50
CA ARG A 81 -0.92 -1.11 13.40
C ARG A 81 0.03 -1.27 14.59
N THR A 82 0.01 -2.43 15.25
CA THR A 82 0.76 -2.67 16.50
C THR A 82 2.18 -3.17 16.26
N ARG A 83 2.46 -3.74 15.08
CA ARG A 83 3.77 -4.26 14.66
C ARG A 83 4.46 -5.10 15.74
N PRO A 84 3.81 -6.16 16.25
CA PRO A 84 4.39 -7.01 17.27
C PRO A 84 5.72 -7.60 16.78
N GLU A 85 6.66 -7.78 17.71
CA GLU A 85 8.01 -8.26 17.40
C GLU A 85 7.95 -9.59 16.62
N GLY A 86 8.71 -9.65 15.52
CA GLY A 86 8.77 -10.84 14.67
C GLY A 86 7.54 -11.07 13.77
N ALA A 87 6.62 -10.12 13.63
CA ALA A 87 5.53 -10.22 12.65
C ALA A 87 6.00 -10.02 11.21
N PHE A 88 6.92 -9.09 10.99
CA PHE A 88 7.37 -8.73 9.65
C PHE A 88 8.88 -8.86 9.53
N THR A 89 9.35 -9.31 8.36
CA THR A 89 10.77 -9.22 8.01
C THR A 89 11.20 -7.76 8.01
N PRO A 90 12.32 -7.39 8.66
CA PRO A 90 12.77 -6.00 8.73
C PRO A 90 13.02 -5.41 7.35
N LYS A 91 12.21 -4.42 6.99
CA LYS A 91 12.34 -3.62 5.78
C LYS A 91 12.28 -2.12 6.08
N ASP A 92 12.75 -1.71 7.27
CA ASP A 92 12.68 -0.32 7.73
C ASP A 92 13.37 0.67 6.80
N ARG A 93 14.41 0.26 6.05
CA ARG A 93 15.07 1.12 5.07
C ARG A 93 14.29 1.33 3.77
N TRP A 94 13.19 0.62 3.53
CA TRP A 94 12.37 0.75 2.32
C TRP A 94 11.18 1.68 2.58
N ALA A 95 10.93 2.64 1.69
CA ALA A 95 9.90 3.66 1.90
C ALA A 95 8.48 3.09 1.96
N MET A 96 8.23 1.98 1.26
CA MET A 96 6.91 1.35 1.26
C MET A 96 6.46 0.94 2.66
N ASP A 97 7.36 0.43 3.52
CA ASP A 97 7.04 0.06 4.91
C ASP A 97 6.66 1.29 5.78
N TRP A 98 7.00 2.48 5.30
CA TRP A 98 6.59 3.74 5.89
C TRP A 98 5.20 4.18 5.38
N TYR A 99 4.96 4.32 4.07
CA TYR A 99 3.69 4.89 3.58
C TYR A 99 2.58 3.87 3.29
N TYR A 100 2.87 2.60 3.01
CA TYR A 100 1.84 1.59 2.71
C TYR A 100 0.83 1.32 3.84
N PRO A 101 1.21 1.32 5.13
CA PRO A 101 0.24 1.20 6.21
C PRO A 101 -0.87 2.26 6.15
N VAL A 102 -0.55 3.46 5.62
CA VAL A 102 -1.52 4.51 5.35
C VAL A 102 -2.23 4.28 4.01
N LEU A 103 -1.48 4.08 2.92
CA LEU A 103 -2.05 3.84 1.58
C LEU A 103 -3.06 2.68 1.55
N GLY A 104 -2.75 1.59 2.25
CA GLY A 104 -3.60 0.41 2.39
C GLY A 104 -4.78 0.59 3.36
N GLY A 105 -4.92 1.77 3.98
CA GLY A 105 -6.03 2.09 4.86
C GLY A 105 -6.01 1.39 6.23
N ALA A 106 -4.91 0.72 6.60
CA ALA A 106 -4.78 0.14 7.92
C ALA A 106 -4.62 1.25 8.98
N ILE A 107 -3.86 2.30 8.68
CA ILE A 107 -3.70 3.51 9.50
C ILE A 107 -4.43 4.66 8.79
N THR A 108 -5.37 5.32 9.46
CA THR A 108 -6.23 6.36 8.86
C THR A 108 -6.31 7.61 9.74
N GLY A 109 -6.96 8.67 9.24
CA GLY A 109 -7.30 9.86 10.01
C GLY A 109 -6.09 10.60 10.60
N ALA A 110 -6.20 11.03 11.85
CA ALA A 110 -5.13 11.78 12.52
C ALA A 110 -3.86 10.93 12.73
N ASP A 111 -4.01 9.61 12.88
CA ASP A 111 -2.90 8.69 13.08
C ASP A 111 -2.08 8.55 11.80
N ALA A 112 -2.73 8.53 10.64
CA ALA A 112 -2.06 8.52 9.34
C ALA A 112 -1.14 9.74 9.15
N ARG A 113 -1.62 10.94 9.49
CA ARG A 113 -0.79 12.16 9.40
C ARG A 113 0.43 12.11 10.32
N ARG A 114 0.26 11.66 11.57
CA ARG A 114 1.39 11.51 12.50
C ARG A 114 2.39 10.48 11.97
N HIS A 115 1.89 9.32 11.55
CA HIS A 115 2.69 8.24 11.00
C HIS A 115 3.52 8.66 9.78
N LEU A 116 2.93 9.42 8.84
CA LEU A 116 3.66 9.96 7.70
C LEU A 116 4.70 11.01 8.15
N ALA A 117 4.35 11.90 9.08
CA ALA A 117 5.29 12.92 9.55
C ALA A 117 6.55 12.34 10.20
N ASP A 118 6.44 11.26 10.98
CA ASP A 118 7.51 10.71 11.83
C ASP A 118 8.78 10.35 11.06
N ARG A 119 8.63 9.80 9.84
CA ARG A 119 9.77 9.32 9.02
C ARG A 119 9.93 10.04 7.69
N ARG A 120 9.20 11.15 7.49
CA ARG A 120 9.29 11.96 6.25
C ARG A 120 10.73 12.33 5.90
N HIS A 121 11.51 12.74 6.90
CA HIS A 121 12.89 13.19 6.74
C HIS A 121 13.85 12.09 6.21
N GLU A 122 13.51 10.81 6.40
CA GLU A 122 14.32 9.68 5.94
C GLU A 122 14.14 9.44 4.44
N PHE A 123 12.91 9.57 3.94
CA PHE A 123 12.54 9.14 2.60
C PHE A 123 12.29 10.28 1.62
N VAL A 124 11.80 11.43 2.06
CA VAL A 124 11.50 12.56 1.18
C VAL A 124 12.77 13.37 0.94
N MET A 125 13.14 13.45 -0.33
CA MET A 125 14.18 14.35 -0.83
C MET A 125 13.50 15.65 -1.25
N GLU A 126 13.75 16.71 -0.48
CA GLU A 126 13.08 18.00 -0.67
C GLU A 126 13.23 18.52 -2.12
N GLY A 127 12.10 18.80 -2.77
CA GLY A 127 12.03 19.21 -4.18
C GLY A 127 12.40 18.15 -5.22
N ARG A 128 12.60 16.88 -4.83
CA ARG A 128 13.11 15.80 -5.71
C ARG A 128 12.24 14.54 -5.72
N GLY A 129 11.43 14.32 -4.69
CA GLY A 129 10.52 13.18 -4.57
C GLY A 129 10.87 12.25 -3.43
N VAL A 130 10.47 10.98 -3.53
CA VAL A 130 10.62 9.95 -2.50
C VAL A 130 11.66 8.93 -2.91
N ARG A 131 12.55 8.58 -1.98
CA ARG A 131 13.52 7.50 -2.14
C ARG A 131 12.84 6.14 -2.09
N CYS A 132 13.28 5.18 -2.90
CA CYS A 132 12.90 3.78 -2.70
C CYS A 132 13.50 3.20 -1.41
N VAL A 133 14.76 3.53 -1.12
CA VAL A 133 15.47 3.14 0.11
C VAL A 133 16.18 4.33 0.75
N SER A 134 16.15 4.42 2.08
CA SER A 134 16.64 5.58 2.84
C SER A 134 18.16 5.76 2.79
N ASP A 135 18.92 4.72 2.46
CA ASP A 135 20.38 4.70 2.36
C ASP A 135 20.93 5.02 0.95
N LYS A 136 20.06 5.48 0.03
CA LYS A 136 20.43 5.88 -1.32
C LYS A 136 19.81 7.22 -1.70
N ASP A 137 20.55 8.01 -2.46
CA ASP A 137 20.11 9.33 -2.93
C ASP A 137 19.49 9.28 -4.33
N TRP A 138 18.53 8.38 -4.52
CA TRP A 138 17.75 8.30 -5.75
C TRP A 138 16.26 8.39 -5.43
N ALA A 139 15.56 9.28 -6.12
CA ALA A 139 14.12 9.40 -6.02
C ALA A 139 13.47 8.67 -7.20
N THR A 140 12.32 8.06 -6.96
CA THR A 140 11.61 7.24 -7.94
C THR A 140 10.20 7.76 -8.18
N ALA A 141 9.74 7.70 -9.42
CA ALA A 141 8.44 8.26 -9.80
C ALA A 141 7.29 7.50 -9.14
N ALA A 142 7.41 6.17 -9.02
CA ALA A 142 6.38 5.33 -8.43
C ALA A 142 6.23 5.58 -6.92
N GLU A 143 7.29 5.45 -6.13
CA GLU A 143 7.25 5.69 -4.69
C GLU A 143 6.81 7.13 -4.37
N THR A 144 7.20 8.10 -5.20
CA THR A 144 6.73 9.49 -5.06
C THR A 144 5.23 9.59 -5.27
N SER A 145 4.70 8.91 -6.29
CA SER A 145 3.27 8.94 -6.64
C SER A 145 2.42 8.19 -5.62
N GLU A 146 2.84 7.00 -5.19
CA GLU A 146 2.12 6.20 -4.17
C GLU A 146 2.16 6.89 -2.80
N CYS A 147 3.27 7.51 -2.43
CA CYS A 147 3.36 8.33 -1.22
C CYS A 147 2.46 9.57 -1.31
N ALA A 148 2.33 10.19 -2.50
CA ALA A 148 1.37 11.27 -2.70
C ALA A 148 -0.07 10.81 -2.47
N ILE A 149 -0.46 9.61 -2.95
CA ILE A 149 -1.78 9.03 -2.67
C ILE A 149 -1.97 8.81 -1.16
N ALA A 150 -0.96 8.30 -0.45
CA ALA A 150 -1.03 8.12 0.99
C ALA A 150 -1.23 9.45 1.75
N HIS A 151 -0.54 10.53 1.33
CA HIS A 151 -0.75 11.87 1.88
C HIS A 151 -2.15 12.43 1.56
N GLN A 152 -2.65 12.21 0.34
CA GLN A 152 -4.01 12.60 -0.04
C GLN A 152 -5.05 11.92 0.84
N LEU A 153 -4.92 10.62 1.07
CA LEU A 153 -5.79 9.85 1.98
C LEU A 153 -5.69 10.33 3.43
N ALA A 154 -4.53 10.79 3.88
CA ALA A 154 -4.33 11.39 5.21
C ALA A 154 -4.90 12.82 5.33
N GLY A 155 -5.38 13.42 4.22
CA GLY A 155 -5.91 14.78 4.16
C GLY A 155 -4.85 15.87 3.94
N ASP A 156 -3.62 15.50 3.59
CA ASP A 156 -2.50 16.41 3.34
C ASP A 156 -2.41 16.79 1.85
N HIS A 157 -3.48 17.38 1.31
CA HIS A 157 -3.63 17.62 -0.13
C HIS A 157 -2.46 18.40 -0.76
N GLN A 158 -1.99 19.47 -0.12
CA GLN A 158 -0.90 20.28 -0.65
C GLN A 158 0.41 19.48 -0.72
N ILE A 159 0.72 18.68 0.31
CA ILE A 159 1.92 17.83 0.33
C ILE A 159 1.84 16.79 -0.80
N ALA A 160 0.66 16.20 -1.01
CA ALA A 160 0.45 15.23 -2.08
C ALA A 160 0.66 15.86 -3.47
N MET A 161 0.14 17.06 -3.71
CA MET A 161 0.38 17.81 -4.95
C MET A 161 1.86 18.12 -5.16
N ASP A 162 2.54 18.60 -4.12
CA ASP A 162 3.96 18.96 -4.17
C ASP A 162 4.82 17.72 -4.49
N LEU A 163 4.52 16.57 -3.85
CA LEU A 163 5.17 15.29 -4.17
C LEU A 163 4.94 14.89 -5.62
N LEU A 164 3.69 14.85 -6.09
CA LEU A 164 3.40 14.44 -7.47
C LEU A 164 4.11 15.35 -8.49
N ALA A 165 4.18 16.66 -8.23
CA ALA A 165 4.87 17.61 -9.11
C ALA A 165 6.36 17.29 -9.28
N THR A 166 7.03 16.73 -8.26
CA THR A 166 8.45 16.34 -8.33
C THR A 166 8.71 15.16 -9.26
N THR A 167 7.68 14.44 -9.74
CA THR A 167 7.83 13.38 -10.76
C THR A 167 8.08 13.94 -12.16
N THR A 168 7.80 15.22 -12.40
CA THR A 168 7.88 15.86 -13.74
C THR A 168 9.23 15.67 -14.44
N PRO A 169 10.40 15.83 -13.78
CA PRO A 169 11.71 15.59 -14.40
C PRO A 169 11.93 14.15 -14.89
N MET A 170 11.14 13.19 -14.39
CA MET A 170 11.20 11.78 -14.78
C MET A 170 10.33 11.47 -16.00
N ARG A 171 9.49 12.42 -16.46
CA ARG A 171 8.62 12.25 -17.63
C ARG A 171 9.41 12.39 -18.93
N ARG A 172 9.21 11.44 -19.85
CA ARG A 172 9.78 11.42 -21.21
C ARG A 172 8.86 12.15 -22.20
N ASP A 173 9.42 12.53 -23.35
CA ASP A 173 8.68 13.23 -24.42
C ASP A 173 7.50 12.41 -24.96
N ASP A 174 7.61 11.07 -24.94
CA ASP A 174 6.55 10.14 -25.34
C ASP A 174 5.54 9.83 -24.22
N GLY A 175 5.65 10.51 -23.07
CA GLY A 175 4.75 10.37 -21.93
C GLY A 175 5.09 9.21 -20.99
N ARG A 176 6.08 8.36 -21.30
CA ARG A 176 6.59 7.36 -20.36
C ARG A 176 7.27 8.05 -19.16
N TYR A 177 7.41 7.32 -18.07
CA TYR A 177 8.15 7.78 -16.89
C TYR A 177 9.38 6.90 -16.66
N LEU A 178 10.51 7.56 -16.43
CA LEU A 178 11.71 6.93 -15.90
C LEU A 178 11.42 6.37 -14.51
N THR A 179 12.03 5.23 -14.18
CA THR A 179 11.91 4.63 -12.84
C THR A 179 12.38 5.60 -11.76
N GLY A 180 13.56 6.21 -11.92
CA GLY A 180 14.09 7.16 -10.96
C GLY A 180 15.33 7.94 -11.43
N ILE A 181 15.69 8.94 -10.62
CA ILE A 181 16.85 9.82 -10.83
C ILE A 181 17.71 9.82 -9.56
N VAL A 182 19.00 9.62 -9.74
CA VAL A 182 20.04 9.75 -8.70
C VAL A 182 20.46 11.21 -8.57
N TYR A 183 20.58 11.69 -7.34
CA TYR A 183 21.04 13.04 -7.02
C TYR A 183 22.37 13.01 -6.25
N PRO A 184 23.26 14.00 -6.45
CA PRO A 184 23.10 15.18 -7.30
C PRO A 184 23.47 14.94 -8.78
N ASP A 185 23.90 13.73 -9.16
CA ASP A 185 24.50 13.45 -10.47
C ASP A 185 23.50 13.50 -11.64
N LEU A 186 22.19 13.50 -11.36
CA LEU A 186 21.10 13.55 -12.34
C LEU A 186 21.16 12.42 -13.38
N VAL A 187 21.63 11.25 -12.95
CA VAL A 187 21.65 10.03 -13.77
C VAL A 187 20.43 9.18 -13.46
N THR A 188 19.91 8.47 -14.47
CA THR A 188 18.75 7.60 -14.30
C THR A 188 19.15 6.29 -13.61
N PHE A 189 18.30 5.78 -12.73
CA PHE A 189 18.47 4.45 -12.14
C PHE A 189 17.13 3.75 -11.94
N PRO A 190 16.98 2.49 -12.39
CA PRO A 190 17.86 1.79 -13.36
C PRO A 190 18.02 2.58 -14.69
N ASP A 191 19.10 2.30 -15.43
CA ASP A 191 19.48 3.12 -16.60
C ASP A 191 18.38 3.14 -17.67
N ASN A 192 17.87 4.33 -17.98
CA ASN A 192 16.80 4.60 -18.96
C ASN A 192 15.55 3.71 -18.83
N GLU A 193 15.34 3.06 -17.68
CA GLU A 193 14.22 2.15 -17.49
C GLU A 193 12.92 2.95 -17.38
N CYS A 194 11.92 2.52 -18.15
CA CYS A 194 10.56 3.04 -18.09
C CYS A 194 9.60 1.87 -17.92
N SER A 195 9.32 1.50 -16.68
CA SER A 195 8.41 0.39 -16.39
C SER A 195 6.94 0.82 -16.55
N THR A 196 6.06 -0.13 -16.89
CA THR A 196 4.62 0.13 -16.97
C THR A 196 4.03 0.51 -15.63
N TYR A 197 4.51 -0.10 -14.53
CA TYR A 197 3.99 0.18 -13.19
C TYR A 197 4.33 1.62 -12.76
N THR A 198 5.52 2.13 -13.12
CA THR A 198 5.92 3.51 -12.83
C THR A 198 4.95 4.51 -13.43
N ALA A 199 4.60 4.33 -14.71
CA ALA A 199 3.62 5.20 -15.37
C ALA A 199 2.21 5.04 -14.75
N ALA A 200 1.83 3.81 -14.39
CA ALA A 200 0.53 3.55 -13.76
C ALA A 200 0.39 4.26 -12.41
N ALA A 201 1.42 4.20 -11.55
CA ALA A 201 1.42 4.89 -10.26
C ALA A 201 1.21 6.42 -10.41
N VAL A 202 1.87 7.04 -11.40
CA VAL A 202 1.69 8.47 -11.68
C VAL A 202 0.27 8.77 -12.17
N VAL A 203 -0.29 7.94 -13.05
CA VAL A 203 -1.67 8.10 -13.55
C VAL A 203 -2.67 7.98 -12.40
N LEU A 204 -2.52 6.98 -11.53
CA LEU A 204 -3.38 6.77 -10.37
C LEU A 204 -3.30 7.94 -9.38
N ALA A 205 -2.09 8.44 -9.10
CA ALA A 205 -1.92 9.60 -8.24
C ALA A 205 -2.53 10.87 -8.84
N SER A 206 -2.35 11.08 -10.15
CA SER A 206 -2.95 12.21 -10.86
C SER A 206 -4.47 12.14 -10.82
N ASP A 207 -5.07 10.96 -11.04
CA ASP A 207 -6.53 10.79 -10.99
C ASP A 207 -7.07 11.02 -9.58
N ALA A 208 -6.43 10.44 -8.56
CA ALA A 208 -6.80 10.61 -7.16
C ALA A 208 -6.74 12.07 -6.68
N LEU A 209 -5.75 12.85 -7.15
CA LEU A 209 -5.57 14.25 -6.76
C LEU A 209 -6.45 15.23 -7.53
N SER A 210 -6.76 14.92 -8.79
CA SER A 210 -7.56 15.80 -9.66
C SER A 210 -9.05 15.47 -9.66
N SER A 211 -9.43 14.31 -9.13
CA SER A 211 -10.79 13.77 -9.22
C SER A 211 -11.30 13.72 -10.67
N SER A 212 -10.41 13.37 -11.61
CA SER A 212 -10.71 13.43 -13.05
C SER A 212 -11.63 12.30 -13.53
N SER A 213 -11.63 11.16 -12.84
CA SER A 213 -12.47 10.00 -13.17
C SER A 213 -13.48 9.66 -12.06
N PRO A 214 -14.57 8.94 -12.39
CA PRO A 214 -15.47 8.36 -11.38
C PRO A 214 -14.80 7.38 -10.40
N ALA A 215 -13.63 6.85 -10.77
CA ALA A 215 -12.86 5.90 -9.96
C ALA A 215 -11.77 6.57 -9.11
N SER A 216 -11.64 7.90 -9.16
CA SER A 216 -10.60 8.66 -8.46
C SER A 216 -10.60 8.46 -6.94
N GLY A 217 -11.74 8.08 -6.36
CA GLY A 217 -11.86 7.79 -4.93
C GLY A 217 -11.27 6.47 -4.47
N ILE A 218 -10.91 5.53 -5.36
CA ILE A 218 -10.55 4.14 -5.00
C ILE A 218 -9.52 4.05 -3.87
N PHE A 219 -8.48 4.88 -3.90
CA PHE A 219 -7.39 4.85 -2.91
C PHE A 219 -7.44 5.97 -1.87
N VAL A 220 -8.31 6.97 -2.05
CA VAL A 220 -8.30 8.21 -1.24
C VAL A 220 -9.62 8.52 -0.56
N ASP A 221 -10.68 7.77 -0.88
CA ASP A 221 -11.96 7.79 -0.19
C ASP A 221 -12.32 6.37 0.27
N HIS A 222 -12.03 6.12 1.55
CA HIS A 222 -12.31 4.84 2.19
C HIS A 222 -13.69 4.79 2.86
N SER A 223 -14.52 5.83 2.74
CA SER A 223 -15.85 5.89 3.37
C SER A 223 -16.88 4.97 2.73
N THR A 224 -16.62 4.52 1.50
CA THR A 224 -17.45 3.58 0.74
C THR A 224 -17.10 2.12 0.99
N LEU A 225 -16.00 1.86 1.73
CA LEU A 225 -15.53 0.53 2.07
C LEU A 225 -15.91 0.20 3.53
N PRO A 226 -16.21 -1.08 3.84
CA PRO A 226 -16.48 -1.52 5.20
C PRO A 226 -15.43 -1.06 6.21
N ASP A 227 -15.89 -0.75 7.41
CA ASP A 227 -15.02 -0.43 8.54
C ASP A 227 -14.24 -1.67 8.96
N ILE A 228 -12.98 -1.47 9.35
CA ILE A 228 -12.18 -2.54 9.94
C ILE A 228 -12.63 -2.74 11.39
N ILE A 229 -13.16 -3.92 11.70
CA ILE A 229 -13.54 -4.26 13.07
C ILE A 229 -12.33 -4.28 14.00
N ASN A 230 -12.54 -3.84 15.25
CA ASN A 230 -11.51 -3.97 16.27
C ASN A 230 -11.53 -5.39 16.84
N VAL A 231 -10.41 -6.09 16.73
CA VAL A 231 -10.21 -7.39 17.38
C VAL A 231 -9.50 -7.19 18.71
N GLU A 232 -9.89 -7.98 19.71
CA GLU A 232 -9.13 -8.06 20.96
C GLU A 232 -7.78 -8.76 20.70
N PRO A 233 -6.72 -8.42 21.45
CA PRO A 233 -5.46 -9.13 21.35
C PRO A 233 -5.69 -10.61 21.66
N LEU A 234 -5.19 -11.50 20.80
CA LEU A 234 -5.14 -12.92 21.13
C LEU A 234 -4.25 -13.08 22.37
N VAL A 235 -4.87 -13.40 23.51
CA VAL A 235 -4.15 -13.70 24.74
C VAL A 235 -3.39 -15.00 24.49
N HIS A 236 -2.07 -14.92 24.35
CA HIS A 236 -1.24 -16.11 24.42
C HIS A 236 -1.31 -16.64 25.85
N GLU A 237 -2.07 -17.72 26.07
CA GLU A 237 -1.81 -18.60 27.22
C GLU A 237 -0.38 -19.12 27.03
N THR A 238 0.53 -18.61 27.86
CA THR A 238 1.86 -19.19 28.02
C THR A 238 1.69 -20.55 28.70
N ASP A 239 1.91 -21.62 27.94
CA ASP A 239 2.20 -22.95 28.47
C ASP A 239 3.54 -22.98 29.23
#